data_AF-Q32TL8-F1
#
_entry.id   AF-Q32TL8-F1
#
_cell.length_a   1.000
_cell.length_b   1.000
_cell.length_c   1.000
_cell.angle_alpha   90.00
_cell.angle_beta   90.00
_cell.angle_gamma   90.00
#
_symmetry.space_group_name_H-M   'P 1'
#
loop_
_entity.id
_entity.type
_entity.pdbx_description
1 polymer ?
#
loop_
_entity_poly.entity_id
_entity_poly.type
_entity_poly.pdbx_seq_one_letter_code
_entity_poly.pdbx_strand_id
1 'polypeptide(L)' 'VLKQISNNRKRSSPRSSDGEENDKRRTHNVLERQRRNELKLSFFALRDQIPEVANNEKAPKVVILKKATEYVIS' A
#
# COMPACT_ATOMS: atom_id res chain seq x y z
N VAL A 1 31.16 30.09 -9.92
CA VAL A 1 31.91 28.86 -9.60
C VAL A 1 31.10 28.05 -8.59
N LEU A 2 30.38 27.01 -9.02
CA LEU A 2 29.93 25.94 -8.12
C LEU A 2 30.03 24.60 -8.85
N LYS A 3 30.82 23.73 -8.23
CA LYS A 3 31.44 22.52 -8.77
C LYS A 3 30.42 21.38 -8.84
N GLN A 4 30.28 20.79 -10.02
CA GLN A 4 29.62 19.51 -10.25
C GLN A 4 30.30 18.43 -9.38
N ILE A 5 29.59 17.90 -8.38
CA ILE A 5 30.05 16.75 -7.60
C ILE A 5 29.65 15.50 -8.39
N SER A 6 30.56 15.08 -9.26
CA SER A 6 30.49 13.79 -9.94
C SER A 6 30.77 12.66 -8.93
N ASN A 7 29.71 12.14 -8.31
CA ASN A 7 29.77 10.89 -7.56
C ASN A 7 29.79 9.69 -8.51
N ASN A 8 30.93 9.51 -9.19
CA ASN A 8 31.27 8.32 -9.96
C ASN A 8 31.58 7.15 -9.00
N ARG A 9 30.55 6.62 -8.32
CA ARG A 9 30.63 5.26 -7.78
C ARG A 9 30.34 4.31 -8.93
N LYS A 10 31.40 3.94 -9.65
CA LYS A 10 31.39 2.77 -10.55
C LYS A 10 30.97 1.55 -9.74
N ARG A 11 29.66 1.25 -9.71
CA ARG A 11 29.17 -0.08 -9.38
C ARG A 11 29.46 -0.95 -10.58
N SER A 12 30.63 -1.56 -10.61
CA SER A 12 30.86 -2.76 -11.41
C SER A 12 30.08 -3.91 -10.77
N SER A 13 28.75 -3.91 -10.98
CA SER A 13 27.92 -5.06 -10.64
C SER A 13 28.11 -6.11 -11.74
N PRO A 14 28.41 -7.38 -11.40
CA PRO A 14 28.39 -8.43 -12.40
C PRO A 14 26.97 -8.49 -12.95
N ARG A 15 26.86 -8.36 -14.28
CA ARG A 15 25.65 -8.19 -15.11
C ARG A 15 24.55 -9.27 -14.93
N SER A 16 24.76 -10.20 -13.99
CA SER A 16 23.87 -11.28 -13.58
C SER A 16 23.10 -10.99 -12.27
N SER A 17 23.54 -10.05 -11.43
CA SER A 17 22.90 -9.76 -10.13
C SER A 17 21.68 -8.85 -10.23
N ASP A 18 21.59 -8.04 -11.28
CA ASP A 18 20.51 -7.05 -11.42
C ASP A 18 19.17 -7.69 -11.82
N GLY A 19 19.18 -8.88 -12.47
CA GLY A 19 17.96 -9.61 -12.83
C GLY A 19 17.22 -10.14 -11.61
N GLU A 20 17.94 -10.83 -10.73
CA GLU A 20 17.42 -11.40 -9.48
C GLU A 20 16.81 -10.34 -8.54
N GLU A 21 17.44 -9.17 -8.44
CA GLU A 21 16.90 -8.06 -7.63
C GLU A 21 15.63 -7.48 -8.26
N ASN A 22 15.59 -7.36 -9.59
CA ASN A 22 14.40 -6.90 -10.30
C ASN A 22 13.21 -7.85 -10.15
N ASP A 23 13.45 -9.16 -10.18
CA ASP A 23 12.41 -10.17 -10.01
C ASP A 23 11.87 -10.20 -8.58
N LYS A 24 12.73 -10.09 -7.56
CA LYS A 24 12.30 -9.92 -6.16
C LYS A 24 11.44 -8.67 -5.99
N ARG A 25 11.86 -7.55 -6.57
CA ARG A 25 11.11 -6.28 -6.53
C ARG A 25 9.75 -6.40 -7.24
N ARG A 26 9.71 -7.08 -8.38
CA ARG A 26 8.47 -7.36 -9.13
C ARG A 26 7.50 -8.18 -8.29
N THR A 27 7.96 -9.30 -7.75
CA THR A 27 7.15 -10.19 -6.91
C THR A 27 6.61 -9.48 -5.68
N HIS A 28 7.46 -8.73 -4.98
CA HIS A 28 7.04 -7.89 -3.85
C HIS A 28 5.90 -6.92 -4.21
N ASN A 29 6.02 -6.22 -5.33
CA ASN A 29 5.02 -5.25 -5.77
C ASN A 29 3.66 -5.90 -6.11
N VAL A 30 3.69 -7.11 -6.68
CA VAL A 30 2.48 -7.89 -6.97
C VAL A 30 1.79 -8.27 -5.66
N LEU A 31 2.54 -8.85 -4.72
CA LEU A 31 2.00 -9.29 -3.42
C LEU A 31 1.45 -8.12 -2.60
N GLU A 32 2.16 -6.98 -2.54
CA GLU A 32 1.67 -5.81 -1.81
C GLU A 32 0.46 -5.14 -2.50
N ARG A 33 0.34 -5.27 -3.83
CA ARG A 33 -0.90 -4.85 -4.51
C ARG A 33 -2.06 -5.76 -4.13
N GLN A 34 -1.86 -7.08 -4.12
CA GLN A 34 -2.88 -8.05 -3.70
C GLN A 34 -3.33 -7.78 -2.26
N ARG A 35 -2.36 -7.66 -1.34
CA ARG A 35 -2.63 -7.33 0.07
C ARG A 35 -3.44 -6.04 0.22
N ARG A 36 -3.11 -4.98 -0.54
CA ARG A 36 -3.87 -3.72 -0.51
C ARG A 36 -5.29 -3.85 -1.07
N ASN A 37 -5.49 -4.71 -2.08
CA ASN A 37 -6.81 -4.98 -2.63
C ASN A 37 -7.68 -5.76 -1.63
N GLU A 38 -7.12 -6.81 -1.01
CA GLU A 38 -7.80 -7.58 0.05
C GLU A 38 -8.18 -6.67 1.21
N LEU A 39 -7.24 -5.82 1.68
CA LEU A 39 -7.54 -4.85 2.74
C LEU A 39 -8.65 -3.87 2.34
N LYS A 40 -8.68 -3.42 1.08
CA LYS A 40 -9.76 -2.55 0.57
C LYS A 40 -11.11 -3.27 0.61
N LEU A 41 -11.16 -4.55 0.23
CA LEU A 41 -12.37 -5.37 0.32
C LEU A 41 -12.82 -5.56 1.77
N SER A 42 -11.89 -5.82 2.70
CA SER A 42 -12.21 -5.87 4.14
C SER A 42 -12.81 -4.56 4.67
N PHE A 43 -12.30 -3.41 4.21
CA PHE A 43 -12.87 -2.10 4.58
C PHE A 43 -14.30 -1.90 4.04
N PHE A 44 -14.58 -2.38 2.83
CA PHE A 44 -15.94 -2.33 2.27
C PHE A 44 -16.88 -3.25 3.02
N ALA A 45 -16.47 -4.49 3.28
CA ALA A 45 -17.26 -5.42 4.09
C ALA A 45 -17.57 -4.84 5.48
N LEU A 46 -16.58 -4.22 6.14
CA LEU A 46 -16.79 -3.55 7.43
C LEU A 46 -17.76 -2.36 7.33
N ARG A 47 -17.58 -1.50 6.32
CA ARG A 47 -18.48 -0.35 6.08
C ARG A 47 -19.93 -0.80 5.96
N ASP A 48 -20.17 -1.87 5.21
CA ASP A 48 -21.52 -2.36 4.91
C ASP A 48 -22.23 -2.90 6.17
N GLN A 49 -21.49 -3.25 7.23
CA GLN A 49 -22.06 -3.66 8.52
C GLN A 49 -22.43 -2.47 9.44
N ILE A 50 -22.03 -1.25 9.10
CA ILE A 50 -22.23 -0.07 9.96
C ILE A 50 -23.35 0.78 9.37
N PRO A 51 -24.55 0.84 10.00
CA PRO A 51 -25.73 1.49 9.41
C PRO A 51 -25.51 2.95 8.99
N GLU A 52 -24.71 3.71 9.76
CA GLU A 52 -24.44 5.13 9.49
C GLU A 52 -23.62 5.36 8.22
N VAL A 53 -22.76 4.41 7.83
CA VAL A 53 -21.84 4.57 6.68
C VAL A 53 -22.06 3.57 5.56
N ALA A 54 -22.98 2.61 5.71
CA ALA A 54 -23.27 1.56 4.73
C ALA A 54 -23.60 2.13 3.33
N ASN A 55 -24.37 3.22 3.26
CA ASN A 55 -24.77 3.85 2.00
C ASN A 55 -23.73 4.85 1.45
N ASN A 56 -22.60 5.04 2.14
CA ASN A 56 -21.55 5.97 1.70
C ASN A 56 -20.40 5.22 1.04
N GLU A 57 -20.51 5.02 -0.27
CA GLU A 57 -19.50 4.27 -1.03
C GLU A 57 -18.09 4.84 -0.94
N LYS A 58 -17.98 6.15 -0.73
CA LYS A 58 -16.72 6.89 -0.67
C LYS A 58 -16.28 7.22 0.77
N ALA A 59 -16.84 6.53 1.77
CA ALA A 59 -16.48 6.72 3.17
C ALA A 59 -14.94 6.57 3.37
N PRO A 60 -14.27 7.58 3.97
CA PRO A 60 -12.84 7.48 4.25
C PRO A 60 -12.53 6.34 5.24
N LYS A 61 -11.38 5.67 5.08
CA LYS A 61 -10.97 4.56 5.98
C LYS A 61 -11.02 4.93 7.46
N VAL A 62 -10.55 6.13 7.82
CA VAL A 62 -10.56 6.60 9.21
C VAL A 62 -11.97 6.77 9.75
N VAL A 63 -12.93 7.16 8.90
CA VAL A 63 -14.34 7.31 9.29
C VAL A 63 -14.95 5.93 9.53
N ILE A 64 -14.70 4.95 8.64
CA ILE A 64 -15.16 3.57 8.82
C ILE A 64 -14.67 3.00 10.16
N LEU A 65 -13.38 3.20 10.50
CA LEU A 65 -12.83 2.71 11.78
C LEU A 65 -13.47 3.36 13.00
N LYS A 66 -13.61 4.70 13.00
CA LYS A 66 -14.24 5.42 14.12
C LYS A 66 -15.68 4.98 14.33
N LYS A 67 -16.45 4.90 13.24
CA LYS A 67 -17.85 4.49 13.27
C LYS A 67 -18.04 3.02 13.63
N ALA A 68 -17.13 2.15 13.23
CA ALA A 68 -17.12 0.75 13.68
C ALA A 68 -16.96 0.66 15.21
N THR A 69 -15.99 1.39 15.76
CA THR A 69 -15.74 1.41 17.21
C THR A 69 -16.93 1.97 17.98
N GLU A 70 -17.53 3.07 17.50
CA GLU A 70 -18.75 3.65 18.08
C GLU A 70 -19.90 2.63 18.07
N TYR A 71 -20.11 1.94 16.94
CA TYR A 71 -21.20 0.98 16.76
C TYR A 71 -21.09 -0.28 17.64
N VAL A 72 -19.88 -0.73 17.97
CA VAL A 72 -19.67 -1.90 18.83
C VAL A 72 -19.77 -1.55 20.31
N ILE A 73 -19.47 -0.31 20.69
CA ILE A 73 -19.49 0.16 22.09
C ILE A 73 -20.90 0.61 22.50
N SER A 74 -21.72 1.06 21.55
CA SER A 74 -23.14 1.38 21.76
C SER A 74 -24.00 0.14 21.98
#